data_AF-A0A2E4WMN3-F1
#
_entry.id   AF-A0A2E4WMN3-F1
#
_cell.length_a   1.000
_cell.length_b   1.000
_cell.length_c   1.000
_cell.angle_alpha   90.00
_cell.angle_beta   90.00
_cell.angle_gamma   90.00
#
_symmetry.space_group_name_H-M   'P 1'
#
loop_
_entity.id
_entity.type
_entity.pdbx_description
1 polymer ?
#
loop_
_entity_poly.entity_id
_entity_poly.type
_entity_poly.pdbx_seq_one_letter_code
_entity_poly.pdbx_strand_id
1 'polypeptide(L)' 'MTYIIWLIFFSIIFFFCGVLFWTLRSYESLNPEDTSDTEEWICPSCSFNVQVGTECIYCGEKKPVEP' A
#
# COMPACT_ATOMS: atom_id res chain seq x y z
N MET A 1 -33.71 13.18 -26.43
CA MET A 1 -33.45 11.90 -25.73
C MET A 1 -31.97 11.53 -25.77
N THR A 2 -31.33 11.42 -26.93
CA THR A 2 -29.90 11.05 -27.06
C THR A 2 -28.94 12.01 -26.35
N TYR A 3 -29.17 13.33 -26.43
CA TYR A 3 -28.32 14.32 -25.76
C TYR A 3 -28.30 14.21 -24.23
N ILE A 4 -29.43 13.83 -23.63
CA ILE A 4 -29.53 13.64 -22.17
C ILE A 4 -28.67 12.43 -21.76
N ILE A 5 -28.67 11.36 -22.57
CA ILE A 5 -27.86 10.16 -22.34
C ILE A 5 -26.36 10.52 -22.40
N TRP A 6 -25.95 11.33 -23.38
CA TRP A 6 -24.56 11.81 -23.47
C TRP A 6 -24.15 12.69 -22.28
N LEU A 7 -25.03 13.61 -21.83
CA LEU A 7 -24.75 14.45 -20.66
C LEU A 7 -24.54 13.62 -19.39
N ILE A 8 -25.38 12.60 -19.16
CA ILE A 8 -25.23 11.69 -18.03
C ILE A 8 -23.92 10.91 -18.13
N PHE A 9 -23.59 10.40 -19.32
CA PHE A 9 -22.35 9.65 -19.55
C PHE A 9 -21.10 10.49 -19.28
N PHE A 10 -21.04 11.73 -19.78
CA PHE A 10 -19.93 12.64 -19.52
C PHE A 10 -19.83 13.02 -18.03
N SER A 11 -20.96 13.23 -17.35
CA SER A 11 -20.96 13.53 -15.91
C SER A 11 -20.39 12.36 -15.09
N ILE A 12 -20.75 11.13 -15.45
CA ILE A 12 -20.25 9.92 -14.78
C ILE A 12 -18.75 9.77 -15.01
N ILE A 13 -18.29 9.93 -16.26
CA ILE A 13 -16.85 9.88 -16.58
C ILE A 13 -16.08 10.92 -15.80
N PHE A 14 -16.56 12.17 -15.77
CA PHE A 14 -15.89 13.24 -15.04
C PHE A 14 -15.78 12.93 -13.55
N PHE A 15 -16.85 12.37 -12.95
CA PHE A 15 -16.84 11.95 -11.55
C PHE A 15 -15.80 10.84 -11.30
N PHE A 16 -15.77 9.79 -12.14
CA PHE A 16 -14.78 8.72 -12.02
C PHE A 16 -13.36 9.22 -12.23
N CYS A 17 -13.12 10.07 -13.24
CA CYS A 17 -11.82 10.70 -13.45
C CYS A 17 -11.40 11.56 -12.24
N GLY A 18 -12.33 12.28 -11.63
CA GLY A 18 -12.07 13.06 -10.41
C GLY A 18 -11.69 12.19 -9.22
N VAL A 19 -12.42 11.09 -8.99
CA VAL A 19 -12.10 10.11 -7.94
C VAL A 19 -10.75 9.46 -8.19
N LEU A 20 -10.48 9.00 -9.42
CA LEU A 20 -9.20 8.40 -9.79
C LEU A 20 -8.05 9.39 -9.61
N PHE A 21 -8.22 10.65 -10.01
CA PHE A 21 -7.20 11.68 -9.85
C PHE A 21 -6.92 11.98 -8.38
N TRP A 22 -7.96 12.03 -7.53
CA TRP A 22 -7.78 12.16 -6.08
C TRP A 22 -7.03 10.96 -5.50
N THR A 23 -7.41 9.74 -5.87
CA THR A 23 -6.75 8.52 -5.41
C THR A 23 -5.27 8.49 -5.81
N LEU A 24 -4.95 8.83 -7.06
CA LEU A 24 -3.55 8.90 -7.53
C LEU A 24 -2.75 9.96 -6.78
N ARG A 25 -3.34 11.14 -6.56
CA ARG A 25 -2.72 12.21 -5.75
C ARG A 25 -2.49 11.76 -4.31
N SER A 26 -3.39 10.96 -3.75
CA SER A 26 -3.25 10.41 -2.40
C SER A 26 -2.16 9.33 -2.32
N TYR A 27 -1.93 8.57 -3.38
CA TYR A 27 -0.88 7.57 -3.45
C TYR A 27 0.52 8.19 -3.43
N GLU A 28 0.72 9.32 -4.12
CA GLU A 28 2.02 10.04 -4.10
C GLU A 28 2.39 10.56 -2.70
N SER A 29 1.40 10.85 -1.85
CA SER A 29 1.64 11.26 -0.46
C SER A 29 1.92 10.11 0.51
N LEU A 30 1.69 8.86 0.07
CA LEU A 30 2.12 7.68 0.80
C LEU A 30 3.55 7.38 0.36
N ASN A 31 4.54 7.89 1.10
CA ASN A 31 5.95 7.58 0.89
C ASN A 31 6.12 6.07 0.60
N PRO A 32 6.69 5.66 -0.55
CA PRO A 32 6.97 4.25 -0.83
C PRO A 32 8.09 3.66 0.04
N GLU A 33 8.53 4.38 1.06
CA GLU A 33 9.58 4.00 2.01
C GLU A 33 9.01 3.67 3.41
N ASP A 34 7.72 3.34 3.50
CA ASP A 34 7.10 2.84 4.75
C ASP A 34 6.64 1.37 4.61
N THR A 35 7.31 0.62 3.75
CA THR A 35 7.17 -0.84 3.65
C THR A 35 8.17 -1.59 4.53
N SER A 36 8.99 -0.88 5.32
CA SER A 36 10.08 -1.48 6.13
C SER A 36 9.56 -2.45 7.22
N ASP A 37 8.33 -2.23 7.69
CA ASP A 37 7.63 -3.11 8.64
C ASP A 37 6.87 -4.28 7.95
N THR A 38 6.79 -4.28 6.62
CA THR A 38 6.22 -5.36 5.80
C THR A 38 7.30 -6.23 5.14
N GLU A 39 8.57 -5.92 5.35
CA GLU A 39 9.67 -6.72 4.83
C GLU A 39 9.78 -8.03 5.60
N GLU A 40 9.57 -9.13 4.90
CA GLU A 40 9.81 -10.47 5.42
C GLU A 40 11.30 -10.64 5.74
N TRP A 41 11.63 -11.09 6.95
CA TRP A 41 13.00 -11.34 7.35
C TRP A 41 13.13 -12.73 8.00
N ILE A 42 14.29 -13.35 7.80
CA ILE A 42 14.59 -14.65 8.40
C ILE A 42 15.27 -14.39 9.74
N CYS A 43 14.69 -14.90 10.82
CA CYS A 43 15.28 -14.79 12.13
C CYS A 43 16.64 -15.50 12.19
N PRO A 44 17.74 -14.82 12.54
CA PRO A 44 19.07 -15.42 12.56
C PRO A 44 19.24 -16.45 13.68
N SER A 45 18.37 -16.42 14.69
CA SER A 45 18.44 -17.30 15.86
C SER A 45 17.72 -18.64 15.64
N CYS A 46 16.52 -18.60 15.03
CA CYS A 46 15.68 -19.80 14.88
C CYS A 46 15.34 -20.15 13.42
N SER A 47 15.87 -19.42 12.44
CA SER A 47 15.61 -19.59 11.00
C SER A 47 14.13 -19.51 10.61
N PHE A 48 13.30 -18.92 11.47
CA PHE A 48 11.89 -18.68 11.20
C PHE A 48 11.72 -17.48 10.28
N ASN A 49 10.84 -17.58 9.27
CA ASN A 49 10.51 -16.47 8.38
C ASN A 49 9.43 -15.59 9.04
N VAL A 50 9.85 -14.42 9.51
CA VAL A 50 8.99 -13.41 10.13
C VAL A 50 8.43 -12.53 9.02
N GLN A 51 7.12 -12.65 8.78
CA GLN A 51 6.45 -11.94 7.68
C GLN A 51 6.28 -10.44 7.97
N VAL A 52 6.07 -10.07 9.23
CA VAL A 52 5.84 -8.69 9.65
C VAL A 52 6.39 -8.45 11.05
N GLY A 53 6.81 -7.21 11.32
CA GLY A 53 7.22 -6.76 12.65
C GLY A 53 8.72 -6.89 12.94
N THR A 54 9.13 -6.22 14.02
CA THR A 54 10.53 -6.04 14.41
C THR A 54 11.05 -7.12 15.37
N GLU A 55 10.24 -8.11 15.72
CA GLU A 55 10.60 -9.18 16.66
C GLU A 55 10.07 -10.54 16.19
N CYS A 56 10.85 -11.58 16.45
CA CYS A 56 10.48 -12.94 16.13
C CYS A 56 9.50 -13.50 17.18
N ILE A 57 8.31 -13.91 16.75
CA ILE A 57 7.28 -14.48 17.65
C ILE A 57 7.70 -15.79 18.35
N TYR A 58 8.72 -16.50 17.84
CA TYR A 58 9.15 -17.78 18.40
C TYR A 58 10.28 -17.67 19.41
N CYS A 59 11.21 -16.73 19.21
CA CYS A 59 12.41 -16.62 20.04
C CYS A 59 12.63 -15.23 20.65
N GLY A 60 11.83 -14.23 20.26
CA GLY A 60 11.95 -12.85 20.73
C GLY A 60 13.15 -12.09 20.16
N GLU A 61 13.89 -12.67 19.21
CA GLU A 61 15.01 -12.01 18.54
C GLU A 61 14.52 -10.79 17.75
N LYS A 62 15.28 -9.69 17.75
CA LYS A 62 14.89 -8.46 17.04
C LYS A 62 15.34 -8.49 15.58
N LYS A 63 14.61 -7.81 14.69
CA LYS A 63 14.98 -7.62 13.28
C LYS A 63 16.38 -7.00 13.26
N PRO A 64 17.36 -7.61 12.57
CA PRO A 64 18.67 -7.00 12.41
C PRO A 64 18.52 -5.71 11.61
N VAL A 65 19.12 -4.62 12.11
CA VAL A 65 19.20 -3.36 11.36
C VAL A 65 20.33 -3.55 10.35
N GLU A 66 20.01 -3.61 9.06
CA GLU A 66 21.04 -3.60 8.01
C GLU A 66 21.83 -2.26 8.11
N PRO A 67 23.18 -2.31 8.04
CA PRO A 67 24.05 -1.15 8.19
C PRO A 67 24.05 -0.19 7.00
#